data_AF-A0A8T3RQV5-F1
#
_entry.id   AF-A0A8T3RQV5-F1
#
_cell.length_a   1.000
_cell.length_b   1.000
_cell.length_c   1.000
_cell.angle_alpha   90.00
_cell.angle_beta   90.00
_cell.angle_gamma   90.00
#
_symmetry.space_group_name_H-M   'P 1'
#
loop_
_entity.id
_entity.type
_entity.pdbx_description
1 polymer ?
#
loop_
_entity_poly.entity_id
_entity_poly.type
_entity_poly.pdbx_seq_one_letter_code
_entity_poly.pdbx_strand_id
1 'polypeptide(L)'
;GKLVALDLAEGRIAWEVPLGTIEDLAPAPVPNLKLGVPNIGGPIVTASGLIFIAATADYYLRAFDIETGAELWKGRLPRGGQATPMTYQVEGRQYIAIAAGGHGGAGIETGDYLVAFALPE
;
A
#
# COMPACT_ATOMS: atom_id res chain seq x y z
N GLY A 1 -2.03 -4.51 11.71
CA GLY A 1 -2.65 -3.26 11.25
C GLY A 1 -3.73 -3.58 10.23
N LYS A 2 -4.60 -2.61 9.98
CA LYS A 2 -5.77 -2.76 9.11
C LYS A 2 -5.88 -1.55 8.20
N LEU A 3 -6.44 -1.75 7.01
CA LEU A 3 -7.02 -0.68 6.22
C LEU A 3 -8.51 -0.59 6.58
N VAL A 4 -8.99 0.60 6.95
CA VAL A 4 -10.35 0.80 7.45
C VAL A 4 -11.00 1.92 6.65
N ALA A 5 -12.19 1.67 6.13
CA ALA A 5 -13.05 2.70 5.57
C ALA A 5 -14.12 3.10 6.58
N LEU A 6 -14.31 4.41 6.73
CA LEU A 6 -15.29 5.00 7.63
C LEU A 6 -16.33 5.76 6.81
N ASP A 7 -17.59 5.47 7.06
CA ASP A 7 -18.71 6.32 6.63
C ASP A 7 -18.88 7.43 7.67
N LEU A 8 -18.54 8.66 7.28
CA LEU A 8 -18.63 9.82 8.16
C LEU A 8 -20.06 10.36 8.31
N ALA A 9 -20.95 10.07 7.35
CA ALA A 9 -22.34 10.50 7.43
C ALA A 9 -23.10 9.67 8.47
N GLU A 10 -22.86 8.36 8.47
CA GLU A 10 -23.50 7.42 9.39
C GLU A 10 -22.67 7.15 10.66
N GLY A 11 -21.41 7.59 10.68
CA GLY A 11 -20.49 7.41 11.81
C GLY A 11 -20.12 5.96 12.07
N ARG A 12 -20.06 5.12 11.03
CA ARG A 12 -19.78 3.68 11.15
C ARG A 12 -18.58 3.24 10.31
N ILE A 13 -18.01 2.10 10.67
CA ILE A 13 -17.05 1.40 9.83
C ILE A 13 -17.83 0.79 8.65
N ALA A 14 -17.46 1.18 7.43
CA ALA A 14 -18.03 0.60 6.21
C ALA A 14 -17.44 -0.80 6.00
N TRP A 15 -16.12 -0.92 6.11
CA TRP A 15 -15.39 -2.19 6.10
C TRP A 15 -14.01 -2.01 6.73
N GLU A 16 -13.39 -3.14 7.09
CA GLU A 16 -12.00 -3.21 7.50
C GLU A 16 -11.36 -4.48 6.94
N VAL A 17 -10.09 -4.39 6.52
CA VAL A 17 -9.33 -5.53 6.02
C VAL A 17 -7.92 -5.55 6.65
N PRO A 18 -7.32 -6.73 6.88
CA PRO A 18 -5.92 -6.81 7.30
C PRO A 18 -5.00 -6.21 6.23
N LEU A 19 -4.06 -5.37 6.63
CA LEU A 19 -3.12 -4.73 5.71
C LEU A 19 -1.70 -5.26 5.91
N GLY A 20 -1.22 -5.99 4.91
CA GLY A 20 0.14 -6.52 4.81
C GLY A 20 0.39 -7.85 5.52
N THR A 21 1.60 -8.35 5.30
CA THR A 21 2.15 -9.61 5.80
C THR A 21 3.52 -9.39 6.42
N ILE A 22 4.10 -10.47 6.94
CA ILE A 22 5.45 -10.50 7.51
C ILE A 22 6.47 -11.18 6.58
N GLU A 23 6.15 -11.38 5.29
CA GLU A 23 6.97 -12.23 4.40
C GLU A 23 8.43 -11.77 4.29
N ASP A 24 8.68 -10.46 4.31
CA ASP A 24 10.02 -9.86 4.24
C ASP A 24 10.68 -9.63 5.60
N LEU A 25 9.93 -9.80 6.69
CA LEU A 25 10.47 -9.71 8.06
C LEU A 25 10.78 -11.08 8.65
N ALA A 26 10.16 -12.13 8.13
CA ALA A 26 10.33 -13.46 8.68
C ALA A 26 11.75 -14.00 8.42
N PRO A 27 12.39 -14.67 9.40
CA PRO A 27 13.74 -15.22 9.25
C PRO A 27 13.80 -16.44 8.30
N ALA A 28 12.64 -16.94 7.87
CA ALA A 28 12.48 -18.04 6.93
C ALA A 28 11.20 -17.81 6.10
N PRO A 29 11.07 -18.43 4.91
CA PRO A 29 9.85 -18.34 4.12
C PRO A 29 8.61 -18.77 4.91
N VAL A 30 7.58 -17.93 4.90
CA VAL A 30 6.30 -18.18 5.55
C VAL A 30 5.17 -18.21 4.53
N PRO A 31 4.06 -18.92 4.81
CA PRO A 31 2.86 -18.80 3.99
C PRO A 31 2.40 -17.34 3.92
N ASN A 32 1.86 -16.94 2.77
CA ASN A 32 1.34 -15.59 2.54
C ASN A 32 0.05 -15.35 3.34
N LEU A 33 0.21 -15.15 4.65
CA LEU A 33 -0.87 -14.87 5.59
C LEU A 33 -1.06 -13.36 5.71
N LYS A 34 -2.23 -12.87 5.29
CA LYS A 34 -2.67 -11.48 5.49
C LYS A 34 -3.06 -11.25 6.95
N LEU A 35 -2.05 -11.28 7.82
CA LEU A 35 -2.22 -11.12 9.28
C LEU A 35 -2.52 -9.66 9.65
N GLY A 36 -2.13 -8.71 8.79
CA GLY A 36 -2.18 -7.30 9.09
C GLY A 36 -1.02 -6.90 10.01
N VAL A 37 -0.11 -6.06 9.52
CA VAL A 37 1.10 -5.63 10.26
C VAL A 37 1.01 -4.17 10.70
N PRO A 38 1.83 -3.68 11.64
CA PRO A 38 1.89 -2.25 11.95
C PRO A 38 2.06 -1.41 10.67
N ASN A 39 1.32 -0.31 10.57
CA ASN A 39 1.28 0.49 9.34
C ASN A 39 1.90 1.88 9.54
N ILE A 40 2.77 2.29 8.62
CA ILE A 40 3.42 3.61 8.61
C ILE A 40 3.25 4.23 7.22
N GLY A 41 2.65 5.41 7.14
CA GLY A 41 2.30 6.07 5.88
C GLY A 41 0.81 5.99 5.57
N GLY A 42 0.37 6.79 4.60
CA GLY A 42 -1.05 6.94 4.25
C GLY A 42 -1.41 6.32 2.90
N PRO A 43 -2.72 6.13 2.65
CA PRO A 43 -3.23 5.85 1.32
C PRO A 43 -3.38 7.13 0.48
N ILE A 44 -3.55 6.96 -0.83
CA ILE A 44 -4.27 7.92 -1.68
C ILE A 44 -5.51 7.26 -2.25
N VAL A 45 -6.50 8.06 -2.62
CA VAL A 45 -7.75 7.62 -3.24
C VAL A 45 -7.91 8.31 -4.59
N THR A 46 -8.24 7.56 -5.63
CA THR A 46 -8.52 8.10 -6.97
C THR A 46 -10.02 8.33 -7.17
N ALA A 47 -10.38 9.18 -8.13
CA ALA A 47 -11.77 9.41 -8.51
C ALA A 47 -12.49 8.15 -9.04
N SER A 48 -11.73 7.14 -9.48
CA SER A 48 -12.27 5.86 -9.94
C SER A 48 -12.57 4.87 -8.80
N GLY A 49 -12.41 5.28 -7.54
CA GLY A 49 -12.65 4.42 -6.38
C GLY A 49 -11.51 3.44 -6.08
N LEU A 50 -10.28 3.75 -6.51
CA LEU A 50 -9.10 2.94 -6.14
C LEU A 50 -8.33 3.56 -4.99
N ILE A 51 -8.01 2.76 -3.99
CA ILE A 51 -7.15 3.12 -2.88
C ILE A 51 -5.76 2.55 -3.13
N PHE A 52 -4.73 3.39 -3.20
CA PHE A 52 -3.34 2.95 -3.28
C PHE A 52 -2.63 3.12 -1.94
N ILE A 53 -2.05 2.04 -1.41
CA ILE A 53 -1.34 2.05 -0.13
C ILE A 53 -0.24 0.99 -0.08
N ALA A 54 0.92 1.36 0.46
CA ALA A 54 2.00 0.43 0.78
C ALA A 54 2.01 0.16 2.28
N ALA A 55 2.59 1.08 3.07
CA ALA A 55 2.48 1.20 4.52
C ALA A 55 2.73 -0.08 5.34
N THR A 56 3.37 -1.10 4.76
CA THR A 56 3.56 -2.42 5.36
C THR A 56 4.99 -2.86 5.20
N ALA A 57 5.39 -3.87 5.97
CA ALA A 57 6.75 -4.37 5.97
C ALA A 57 7.06 -5.37 4.84
N ASP A 58 6.06 -5.79 4.06
CA ASP A 58 6.19 -6.79 2.98
C ASP A 58 6.40 -6.16 1.58
N TYR A 59 7.03 -4.99 1.54
CA TYR A 59 7.43 -4.19 0.38
C TYR A 59 6.52 -4.30 -0.86
N TYR A 60 5.21 -4.11 -0.68
CA TYR A 60 4.27 -3.95 -1.80
C TYR A 60 3.59 -2.59 -1.76
N LEU A 61 3.35 -2.03 -2.94
CA LEU A 61 2.27 -1.08 -3.17
C LEU A 61 1.03 -1.86 -3.61
N ARG A 62 -0.12 -1.60 -3.00
CA ARG A 62 -1.38 -2.30 -3.31
C ARG A 62 -2.42 -1.32 -3.83
N ALA A 63 -3.35 -1.84 -4.63
CA ALA A 63 -4.59 -1.19 -4.98
C ALA A 63 -5.78 -1.95 -4.37
N PHE A 64 -6.68 -1.23 -3.71
CA PHE A 64 -7.92 -1.75 -3.17
C PHE A 64 -9.12 -1.06 -3.77
N ASP A 65 -10.23 -1.78 -3.88
CA ASP A 65 -11.55 -1.23 -4.20
C ASP A 65 -12.11 -0.47 -2.98
N ILE A 66 -12.59 0.76 -3.18
CA ILE A 66 -13.07 1.62 -2.09
C ILE A 66 -14.38 1.14 -1.45
N GLU A 67 -15.24 0.46 -2.21
CA GLU A 67 -16.57 0.06 -1.75
C GLU A 67 -16.48 -1.24 -0.93
N THR A 68 -15.60 -2.15 -1.35
CA THR A 68 -15.53 -3.51 -0.82
C THR A 68 -14.30 -3.79 0.05
N GLY A 69 -13.24 -2.98 -0.07
CA GLY A 69 -11.96 -3.26 0.56
C GLY A 69 -11.20 -4.43 -0.10
N ALA A 70 -11.63 -4.91 -1.26
CA ALA A 70 -10.97 -6.00 -1.97
C ALA A 70 -9.61 -5.55 -2.53
N GLU A 71 -8.55 -6.32 -2.28
CA GLU A 71 -7.25 -6.10 -2.93
C GLU A 71 -7.34 -6.51 -4.40
N LEU A 72 -7.24 -5.54 -5.30
CA LEU A 72 -7.36 -5.74 -6.75
C LEU A 72 -6.00 -5.99 -7.41
N TRP A 73 -4.95 -5.41 -6.84
CA TRP A 73 -3.60 -5.49 -7.40
C TRP A 73 -2.54 -5.24 -6.34
N LYS A 74 -1.34 -5.80 -6.56
CA LYS A 74 -0.13 -5.41 -5.83
C LYS A 74 1.09 -5.42 -6.75
N GLY A 75 1.99 -4.46 -6.52
CA GLY A 75 3.28 -4.34 -7.20
C GLY A 75 4.41 -4.39 -6.18
N ARG A 76 5.42 -5.21 -6.48
CA ARG A 76 6.59 -5.37 -5.61
C ARG A 76 7.43 -4.10 -5.62
N LEU A 77 7.91 -3.70 -4.45
CA LEU A 77 8.85 -2.60 -4.26
C LEU A 77 10.24 -3.15 -3.92
N PRO A 78 11.32 -2.43 -4.28
CA PRO A 78 12.68 -2.83 -3.90
C PRO A 78 12.92 -2.79 -2.38
N ARG A 79 12.22 -1.90 -1.67
CA ARG A 79 12.29 -1.67 -0.21
C ARG A 79 10.93 -1.24 0.33
N GLY A 80 10.81 -1.10 1.64
CA GLY A 80 9.55 -0.70 2.29
C GLY A 80 9.01 0.64 1.82
N GLY A 81 7.73 0.68 1.46
CA GLY A 81 7.02 1.90 1.08
C GLY A 81 6.30 2.53 2.27
N GLN A 82 7.04 3.17 3.19
CA GLN A 82 6.44 3.86 4.35
C GLN A 82 6.05 5.32 4.07
N ALA A 83 6.23 5.78 2.82
CA ALA A 83 5.72 7.05 2.35
C ALA A 83 4.27 6.90 1.87
N THR A 84 3.50 8.00 1.92
CA THR A 84 2.23 8.09 1.21
C THR A 84 2.53 8.17 -0.29
N PRO A 85 1.93 7.30 -1.14
CA PRO A 85 2.09 7.41 -2.59
C PRO A 85 1.48 8.70 -3.12
N MET A 86 1.76 9.04 -4.37
CA MET A 86 1.11 10.14 -5.09
C MET A 86 0.72 9.68 -6.49
N THR A 87 -0.16 10.43 -7.14
CA THR A 87 -0.49 10.23 -8.56
C THR A 87 -0.28 11.51 -9.36
N TYR A 88 0.10 11.37 -10.63
CA TYR A 88 0.27 12.47 -11.57
C TYR A 88 0.03 11.98 -13.00
N GLN A 89 -0.03 12.90 -13.96
CA GLN A 89 -0.25 12.59 -15.36
C GLN A 89 0.82 13.28 -16.22
N VAL A 90 1.32 12.56 -17.22
CA VAL A 90 2.25 13.07 -18.25
C VAL A 90 1.74 12.60 -19.59
N GLU A 91 1.58 13.51 -20.55
CA GLU A 91 1.17 13.20 -21.92
C GLU A 91 -0.10 12.31 -22.00
N GLY A 92 -1.07 12.56 -21.13
CA GLY A 92 -2.32 11.80 -21.10
C GLY A 92 -2.25 10.50 -20.29
N ARG A 93 -1.07 10.00 -19.92
CA ARG A 93 -0.90 8.77 -19.14
C ARG A 93 -0.78 9.04 -17.64
N GLN A 94 -1.58 8.34 -16.84
CA GLN A 94 -1.57 8.47 -15.38
C GLN A 94 -0.54 7.50 -14.75
N TYR A 95 0.15 8.00 -13.73
CA TYR A 95 1.15 7.27 -12.97
C TYR A 95 0.81 7.30 -11.48
N ILE A 96 1.16 6.22 -10.78
CA ILE A 96 1.23 6.16 -9.31
C ILE A 96 2.71 6.08 -8.94
N ALA A 97 3.19 6.99 -8.09
CA ALA A 97 4.58 6.99 -7.64
C ALA A 97 4.70 6.93 -6.12
N ILE A 98 5.78 6.31 -5.64
CA ILE A 98 6.06 6.18 -4.22
C ILE A 98 7.57 6.18 -3.96
N ALA A 99 7.97 6.81 -2.85
CA ALA A 99 9.29 6.62 -2.28
C ALA A 99 9.34 5.30 -1.48
N ALA A 100 10.11 4.35 -2.00
CA ALA A 100 10.38 3.06 -1.37
C ALA A 100 11.74 3.12 -0.66
N GLY A 101 11.79 3.91 0.42
CA GLY A 101 13.03 4.16 1.16
C GLY A 101 13.22 3.32 2.43
N GLY A 102 12.21 2.56 2.84
CA GLY A 102 12.20 1.85 4.11
C GLY A 102 12.05 2.77 5.33
N HIS A 103 12.15 2.18 6.52
CA HIS A 103 12.09 2.92 7.80
C HIS A 103 12.93 2.18 8.86
N GLY A 104 14.16 2.67 9.10
CA GLY A 104 15.13 1.97 9.95
C GLY A 104 14.67 1.74 11.40
N GLY A 105 13.84 2.64 11.95
CA GLY A 105 13.27 2.48 13.29
C GLY A 105 12.28 1.31 13.43
N ALA A 106 11.80 0.75 12.31
CA ALA A 106 10.87 -0.37 12.27
C ALA A 106 11.53 -1.70 11.88
N GLY A 107 12.88 -1.75 11.82
CA GLY A 107 13.62 -2.95 11.40
C GLY A 107 13.44 -3.27 9.91
N ILE A 108 12.95 -2.32 9.12
CA ILE A 108 12.75 -2.44 7.68
C ILE A 108 14.01 -1.97 6.97
N GLU A 109 14.49 -2.75 5.99
CA GLU A 109 15.66 -2.37 5.20
C GLU A 109 15.46 -1.02 4.52
N THR A 110 16.46 -0.16 4.63
CA THR A 110 16.47 1.16 4.01
C THR A 110 17.01 1.12 2.58
N GLY A 111 16.68 2.16 1.81
CA GLY A 111 17.20 2.41 0.47
C GLY A 111 16.74 3.77 -0.04
N ASP A 112 17.05 4.08 -1.30
CA ASP A 112 16.77 5.39 -1.92
C ASP A 112 16.07 5.21 -3.27
N TYR A 113 14.91 4.54 -3.28
CA TYR A 113 14.17 4.24 -4.51
C TYR A 113 12.94 5.13 -4.68
N LEU A 114 12.77 5.68 -5.88
CA LEU A 114 11.49 6.19 -6.37
C LEU A 114 10.96 5.21 -7.41
N VAL A 115 9.74 4.71 -7.22
CA VAL A 115 9.11 3.75 -8.12
C VAL A 115 7.83 4.36 -8.67
N ALA A 116 7.61 4.24 -9.98
CA ALA A 116 6.39 4.65 -10.65
C ALA A 116 5.74 3.47 -11.38
N PHE A 117 4.42 3.36 -11.27
CA PHE A 117 3.59 2.37 -11.93
C PHE A 117 2.60 3.05 -12.87
N ALA A 118 2.35 2.43 -14.02
CA ALA A 118 1.29 2.82 -14.95
C ALA A 118 0.75 1.56 -15.64
N LEU A 119 -0.45 1.66 -16.22
CA LEU A 119 -0.97 0.60 -17.07
C LEU A 119 -0.07 0.40 -18.32
N PRO A 120 -0.05 -0.80 -18.91
CA PRO A 120 0.56 -1.04 -20.22
C PRO A 120 -0.02 -0.12 -21.30
N GLU A 121 0.73 0.01 -22.40
CA GLU A 121 0.29 0.71 -23.62
C GLU A 121 -0.56 -0.21 -24.51
#